data_AF-A0A7C4TTM5-F1
#
_entry.id   AF-A0A7C4TTM5-F1
#
_cell.length_a   1.000
_cell.length_b   1.000
_cell.length_c   1.000
_cell.angle_alpha   90.00
_cell.angle_beta   90.00
_cell.angle_gamma   90.00
#
_symmetry.space_group_name_H-M   'P 1'
#
loop_
_entity.id
_entity.type
_entity.pdbx_description
1 polymer ?
#
loop_
_entity_poly.entity_id
_entity_poly.type
_entity_poly.pdbx_seq_one_letter_code
_entity_poly.pdbx_strand_id
1 'polypeptide(L)'
;MVENNYDILDKLSEECAVYGIFNLSKNNIAKHIYYGLFALQHRGQESAGIVTTDGQNFKSHIKMGLVPVVFNNEEIFKNLKG
;
A
#
# COMPACT_ATOMS: atom_id res chain seq x y z
N MET A 1 -29.72 -21.33 -21.60
CA MET A 1 -28.86 -21.27 -20.39
C MET A 1 -28.87 -19.83 -19.94
N VAL A 2 -29.40 -19.58 -18.74
CA VAL A 2 -29.47 -18.24 -18.15
C VAL A 2 -28.05 -17.88 -17.71
N GLU A 3 -27.51 -16.75 -18.20
CA GLU A 3 -26.25 -16.20 -17.69
C GLU A 3 -26.46 -15.83 -16.22
N ASN A 4 -25.84 -16.60 -15.32
CA ASN A 4 -25.87 -16.32 -13.89
C ASN A 4 -24.96 -15.11 -13.63
N ASN A 5 -25.56 -14.01 -13.18
CA ASN A 5 -24.88 -12.80 -12.66
C ASN A 5 -23.96 -13.06 -11.44
N TYR A 6 -23.76 -14.31 -11.03
CA TYR A 6 -22.90 -14.71 -9.92
C TYR A 6 -21.44 -14.90 -10.33
N ASP A 7 -21.16 -15.24 -11.60
CA ASP A 7 -19.80 -15.48 -12.11
C ASP A 7 -18.98 -14.20 -12.35
N ILE A 8 -19.63 -13.04 -12.39
CA ILE A 8 -18.96 -11.73 -12.55
C ILE A 8 -18.30 -11.30 -11.23
N LEU A 9 -18.85 -11.71 -10.08
CA LEU A 9 -18.30 -11.36 -8.76
C LEU A 9 -17.06 -12.20 -8.40
N ASP A 10 -17.02 -13.45 -8.86
CA ASP A 10 -15.89 -14.38 -8.64
C ASP A 10 -14.65 -14.05 -9.49
N LYS A 11 -14.75 -13.05 -10.37
CA LYS A 11 -13.71 -12.66 -11.32
C LYS A 11 -13.27 -11.20 -11.20
N LEU A 12 -13.25 -10.66 -9.97
CA LEU A 12 -12.36 -9.53 -9.65
C LEU A 12 -10.92 -10.05 -9.62
N SER A 13 -10.35 -10.28 -10.80
CA SER A 13 -8.96 -10.67 -10.98
C SER A 13 -8.04 -9.45 -10.84
N GLU A 14 -8.07 -8.81 -9.68
CA GLU A 14 -7.17 -7.71 -9.32
C GLU A 14 -6.38 -8.11 -8.08
N GLU A 15 -5.23 -8.74 -8.33
CA GLU A 15 -4.17 -8.97 -7.35
C GLU A 15 -3.52 -7.61 -7.01
N CYS A 16 -4.25 -6.78 -6.25
CA CYS A 16 -3.74 -5.59 -5.56
C CYS A 16 -4.25 -5.55 -4.11
N ALA A 17 -3.49 -4.90 -3.22
CA ALA A 17 -3.88 -4.69 -1.84
C ALA A 17 -3.72 -3.23 -1.41
N VAL A 18 -4.61 -2.78 -0.52
CA VAL A 18 -4.60 -1.44 0.08
C VAL A 18 -4.54 -1.57 1.59
N TYR A 19 -3.69 -0.77 2.23
CA TYR A 19 -3.58 -0.69 3.68
C TYR A 19 -3.43 0.78 4.09
N GLY A 20 -4.23 1.22 5.08
CA GLY A 20 -4.30 2.61 5.51
C GLY A 20 -4.29 2.73 7.04
N ILE A 21 -3.63 3.78 7.53
CA ILE A 21 -3.58 4.13 8.96
C ILE A 21 -3.86 5.62 9.09
N PHE A 22 -4.68 5.99 10.08
CA PHE A 22 -4.87 7.36 10.51
C PHE A 22 -4.46 7.50 11.97
N ASN A 23 -3.73 8.56 12.31
CA ASN A 23 -3.24 8.79 13.66
C ASN A 23 -3.28 10.28 14.03
N LEU A 24 -3.83 10.58 15.20
CA LEU A 24 -3.90 11.93 15.76
C LEU A 24 -2.60 12.38 16.45
N SER A 25 -1.76 11.43 16.88
CA SER A 25 -0.53 11.72 17.65
C SER A 25 0.66 12.17 16.79
N LYS A 26 0.48 12.41 15.48
CA LYS A 26 1.52 12.83 14.51
C LYS A 26 2.79 11.94 14.51
N ASN A 27 2.67 10.68 14.93
CA ASN A 27 3.79 9.74 14.86
C ASN A 27 4.02 9.28 13.42
N ASN A 28 5.26 8.91 13.07
CA ASN A 28 5.56 8.37 11.75
C ASN A 28 4.87 7.00 11.56
N ILE A 29 3.81 6.97 10.77
CA ILE A 29 3.03 5.75 10.46
C ILE A 29 3.55 4.99 9.24
N ALA A 30 4.50 5.52 8.47
CA ALA A 30 4.95 4.92 7.22
C ALA A 30 5.52 3.49 7.40
N LYS A 31 6.22 3.23 8.51
CA LYS A 31 6.71 1.87 8.83
C LYS A 31 5.57 0.89 9.15
N HIS A 32 4.52 1.35 9.81
CA HIS A 32 3.34 0.52 10.09
C HIS A 32 2.61 0.18 8.79
N ILE A 33 2.50 1.15 7.87
CA ILE A 33 1.95 0.92 6.53
C ILE A 33 2.80 -0.10 5.76
N TYR A 34 4.14 0.01 5.81
CA TYR A 34 5.04 -0.98 5.23
C TYR A 34 4.78 -2.40 5.75
N TYR A 35 4.63 -2.59 7.06
CA TYR A 35 4.36 -3.93 7.60
C TYR A 35 3.01 -4.48 7.16
N GLY A 36 1.98 -3.64 7.05
CA GLY A 36 0.69 -4.01 6.48
C GLY A 36 0.80 -4.45 5.02
N LEU A 37 1.50 -3.66 4.19
CA LEU A 37 1.75 -4.00 2.79
C LEU A 37 2.60 -5.27 2.64
N PHE A 38 3.60 -5.47 3.49
CA PHE A 38 4.43 -6.66 3.50
C PHE A 38 3.61 -7.92 3.80
N ALA A 39 2.71 -7.85 4.77
CA ALA A 39 1.78 -8.95 5.06
C ALA A 39 0.83 -9.25 3.88
N LEU A 40 0.48 -8.23 3.10
CA LEU A 40 -0.40 -8.32 1.94
C LEU A 40 0.33 -8.57 0.60
N GLN A 41 1.65 -8.76 0.60
CA GLN A 41 2.46 -8.93 -0.62
C GLN A 41 1.98 -10.09 -1.52
N HIS A 42 1.36 -11.11 -0.93
CA HIS A 42 0.81 -12.24 -1.67
C HIS A 42 -0.35 -11.86 -2.60
N ARG A 43 -0.94 -10.67 -2.41
CA ARG A 43 -1.99 -10.08 -3.24
C ARG A 43 -1.43 -9.19 -4.36
N GLY A 44 -0.14 -9.18 -4.65
CA GLY A 44 0.39 -8.34 -5.75
C GLY A 44 1.89 -8.11 -5.62
N GLN A 45 2.64 -8.32 -6.70
CA GLN A 45 4.12 -8.37 -6.68
C GLN A 45 4.80 -7.42 -7.68
N GLU A 46 4.01 -6.66 -8.44
CA GLU A 46 4.52 -5.81 -9.53
C GLU A 46 5.07 -4.47 -9.05
N SER A 47 4.39 -3.84 -8.08
CA SER A 47 4.78 -2.55 -7.53
C SER A 47 4.31 -2.40 -6.07
N ALA A 48 4.88 -1.44 -5.37
CA ALA A 48 4.40 -1.03 -4.05
C ALA A 48 4.54 0.48 -3.88
N GLY A 49 3.69 1.05 -3.03
CA GLY A 49 3.66 2.48 -2.79
C GLY A 49 3.12 2.86 -1.42
N ILE A 50 3.68 3.92 -0.84
CA ILE A 50 3.16 4.55 0.37
C ILE A 50 3.00 6.05 0.09
N VAL A 51 1.84 6.58 0.47
CA VAL A 51 1.55 8.02 0.47
C VAL A 51 1.13 8.43 1.89
N THR A 52 1.68 9.54 2.39
CA THR A 52 1.38 10.11 3.71
C THR A 52 1.04 11.60 3.59
N THR A 53 0.38 12.16 4.60
CA THR A 53 0.02 13.58 4.63
C THR A 53 -0.11 14.12 6.06
N ASP A 54 0.38 15.35 6.25
CA ASP A 54 0.21 16.14 7.48
C ASP A 54 -1.10 16.97 7.47
N GLY A 55 -1.94 16.78 6.43
CA GLY A 55 -3.12 17.59 6.17
C GLY A 55 -2.85 18.86 5.34
N GLN A 56 -1.59 19.18 5.05
CA GLN A 56 -1.21 20.31 4.18
C GLN A 56 -0.51 19.84 2.91
N ASN A 57 0.39 18.85 3.03
CA ASN A 57 1.21 18.34 1.94
C ASN A 57 1.10 16.82 1.86
N PHE A 58 1.22 16.29 0.65
CA PHE A 58 1.35 14.86 0.41
C PHE A 58 2.81 14.49 0.16
N LYS A 59 3.21 13.33 0.65
CA LYS A 59 4.52 12.72 0.34
C LYS A 59 4.29 11.31 -0.16
N SER A 60 4.99 10.92 -1.22
CA SER A 60 4.80 9.62 -1.87
C SER A 60 6.13 8.98 -2.22
N HIS A 61 6.21 7.66 -2.04
CA HIS A 61 7.27 6.82 -2.61
C HIS A 61 6.63 5.58 -3.21
N ILE A 62 6.70 5.46 -4.52
CA ILE A 62 6.05 4.42 -5.31
C ILE A 62 7.07 3.93 -6.34
N LYS A 63 7.32 2.61 -6.38
CA LYS A 63 8.24 2.00 -7.34
C LYS A 63 7.77 0.59 -7.72
N MET A 64 8.30 0.10 -8.84
CA MET A 64 8.18 -1.30 -9.24
C MET A 64 8.97 -2.20 -8.29
N GLY A 65 8.47 -3.41 -8.09
CA GLY A 65 9.07 -4.46 -7.28
C GLY A 65 8.34 -4.75 -5.97
N LEU A 66 8.87 -5.74 -5.26
CA LEU A 66 8.33 -6.18 -3.97
C LEU A 66 8.48 -5.08 -2.91
N VAL A 67 7.56 -5.04 -1.95
CA VAL A 67 7.56 -4.16 -0.77
C VAL A 67 8.94 -4.04 -0.11
N PRO A 68 9.68 -5.11 0.26
CA PRO A 68 11.02 -4.97 0.86
C PRO A 68 12.07 -4.40 -0.09
N VAL A 69 11.91 -4.55 -1.41
CA VAL A 69 12.82 -3.97 -2.41
C VAL A 69 12.53 -2.49 -2.60
N VAL A 70 11.25 -2.10 -2.64
CA VAL A 70 10.81 -0.71 -2.78
C VAL A 70 11.19 0.11 -1.54
N PHE A 71 11.12 -0.47 -0.34
CA PHE A 71 11.38 0.19 0.95
C PHE A 71 12.64 -0.34 1.64
N ASN A 72 13.74 -0.45 0.89
CA ASN A 72 15.00 -1.06 1.34
C ASN A 72 15.95 -0.13 2.13
N ASN A 73 15.58 1.13 2.35
CA ASN A 73 16.41 2.14 3.01
C ASN A 73 15.60 2.96 4.02
N GLU A 74 16.13 3.12 5.23
CA GLU A 74 15.54 3.92 6.31
C GLU A 74 15.27 5.39 5.93
N GLU A 75 16.08 5.97 5.04
CA GLU A 75 15.87 7.34 4.53
C GLU A 75 14.51 7.49 3.82
N ILE A 76 13.99 6.43 3.21
CA ILE A 76 12.66 6.44 2.56
C ILE A 76 11.58 6.74 3.59
N PHE A 77 11.62 6.08 4.76
CA PHE A 77 10.64 6.30 5.83
C PHE A 77 10.78 7.67 6.50
N LYS A 78 11.98 8.27 6.50
CA LYS A 78 12.18 9.65 6.97
C LYS A 78 11.54 10.64 6.00
N ASN A 79 11.68 10.40 4.70
CA ASN A 79 11.09 11.23 3.65
C ASN A 79 9.56 11.10 3.58
N LEU A 80 8.98 10.02 4.10
CA LEU A 80 7.53 9.80 4.19
C LEU A 80 6.89 10.33 5.49
N LYS A 81 7.59 11.16 6.28
CA LYS A 81 6.94 11.89 7.38
C LYS A 81 6.05 13.00 6.82
N GLY A 82 4.80 12.67 6.53
CA GLY A 82 3.68 13.57 6.29
C GLY A 82 2.68 13.29 7.40
#